data_AF-A0A1F9N6J2-F1
#
_entry.id   AF-A0A1F9N6J2-F1
#
_cell.length_a   1.000
_cell.length_b   1.000
_cell.length_c   1.000
_cell.angle_alpha   90.00
_cell.angle_beta   90.00
_cell.angle_gamma   90.00
#
_symmetry.space_group_name_H-M   'P 1'
#
loop_
_entity.id
_entity.type
_entity.pdbx_description
1 polymer ?
#
loop_
_entity_poly.entity_id
_entity_poly.type
_entity_poly.pdbx_seq_one_letter_code
_entity_poly.pdbx_strand_id
1 'polypeptide(L)'
;MLSGFQLRQARRARGWSQAYCAKKLGVSQSYVAMLEAGQRPASQRLARKARQTLCLPPTSLPLPEPFEPPLPVDDQVFAEHLANLGWQPFGYVKNPHRRVLNPAEVLLTGLAQDNLEIRAVEALTWVLLQVDETVHPWLVRNARVWNLQNRLGYLTDLARRLEPDRTGLGELWEQLDASRLAAEDTLCNASMRPTMREWERTHRPSAAAHWNLLTTLDLEHIMYQFENDETES
;
A
#
# COMPACT_ATOMS: atom_id res chain seq x y z
N MET A 1 7.12 -5.54 -7.11
CA MET A 1 7.23 -6.99 -7.44
C MET A 1 8.67 -7.44 -7.32
N LEU A 2 8.95 -8.71 -7.02
CA LEU A 2 10.32 -9.24 -6.88
C LEU A 2 11.10 -9.05 -8.18
N SER A 3 12.01 -8.09 -8.20
CA SER A 3 12.91 -7.88 -9.33
C SER A 3 14.12 -8.79 -9.25
N GLY A 4 14.69 -9.14 -10.40
CA GLY A 4 15.96 -9.89 -10.47
C GLY A 4 17.10 -9.19 -9.73
N PHE A 5 17.09 -7.85 -9.77
CA PHE A 5 18.03 -7.02 -9.02
C PHE A 5 17.87 -7.16 -7.50
N GLN A 6 16.64 -7.07 -6.98
CA GLN A 6 16.35 -7.26 -5.55
C GLN A 6 16.78 -8.64 -5.07
N LEU A 7 16.47 -9.68 -5.86
CA LEU A 7 16.88 -11.06 -5.55
C LEU A 7 18.41 -11.18 -5.47
N ARG A 8 19.12 -10.62 -6.45
CA ARG A 8 20.59 -10.62 -6.51
C ARG A 8 21.20 -9.86 -5.33
N GLN A 9 20.69 -8.65 -5.04
CA GLN A 9 21.19 -7.83 -3.94
C GLN A 9 21.01 -8.52 -2.59
N ALA A 10 19.79 -9.02 -2.30
CA ALA A 10 19.53 -9.69 -1.02
C ALA A 10 20.35 -10.98 -0.85
N ARG A 11 20.57 -11.73 -1.95
CA ARG A 11 21.47 -12.89 -1.93
C ARG A 11 22.91 -12.46 -1.61
N ARG A 12 23.43 -11.43 -2.27
CA ARG A 12 24.80 -10.94 -2.06
C ARG A 12 25.01 -10.36 -0.67
N ALA A 13 24.04 -9.61 -0.13
CA ALA A 13 24.09 -9.06 1.22
C ALA A 13 24.23 -10.15 2.29
N ARG A 14 23.72 -11.35 2.03
CA ARG A 14 23.86 -12.52 2.91
C ARG A 14 25.11 -13.37 2.63
N GLY A 15 25.95 -12.97 1.66
CA GLY A 15 27.14 -13.74 1.25
C GLY A 15 26.83 -15.04 0.52
N TRP A 16 25.64 -15.21 -0.05
CA TRP A 16 25.22 -16.48 -0.65
C TRP A 16 25.64 -16.60 -2.12
N SER A 17 26.10 -17.78 -2.53
CA SER A 17 26.26 -18.12 -3.95
C SER A 17 24.90 -18.39 -4.62
N GLN A 18 24.83 -18.32 -5.95
CA GLN A 18 23.60 -18.66 -6.69
C GLN A 18 23.19 -20.12 -6.43
N ALA A 19 24.15 -21.05 -6.38
CA ALA A 19 23.89 -22.46 -6.09
C ALA A 19 23.31 -22.65 -4.67
N TYR A 20 23.85 -21.96 -3.67
CA TYR A 20 23.33 -22.03 -2.30
C TYR A 20 21.93 -21.43 -2.18
N CYS A 21 21.70 -20.27 -2.82
CA CYS A 21 20.39 -19.65 -2.88
C CYS A 21 19.35 -20.56 -3.56
N ALA A 22 19.72 -21.17 -4.69
CA ALA A 22 18.88 -22.12 -5.41
C ALA A 22 18.47 -23.30 -4.52
N LYS A 23 19.41 -23.87 -3.74
CA LYS A 23 19.13 -24.93 -2.76
C LYS A 23 18.13 -24.46 -1.70
N LYS A 24 18.28 -23.26 -1.15
CA LYS A 24 17.34 -22.72 -0.14
C LYS A 24 15.95 -22.43 -0.72
N LEU A 25 15.90 -21.95 -1.95
CA LEU A 25 14.64 -21.68 -2.66
C LEU A 25 13.99 -22.96 -3.23
N GLY A 26 14.73 -24.07 -3.35
CA GLY A 26 14.25 -25.32 -3.91
C GLY A 26 14.05 -25.25 -5.44
N VAL A 27 14.97 -24.59 -6.14
CA VAL A 27 14.99 -24.42 -7.60
C VAL A 27 16.38 -24.72 -8.15
N SER A 28 16.57 -24.76 -9.48
CA SER A 28 17.90 -24.93 -10.07
C SER A 28 18.74 -23.64 -10.00
N GLN A 29 20.07 -23.79 -9.97
CA GLN A 29 20.99 -22.64 -10.05
C GLN A 29 20.78 -21.83 -11.33
N SER A 30 20.59 -22.51 -12.47
CA SER A 30 20.31 -21.87 -13.75
C SER A 30 19.05 -21.01 -13.69
N TYR A 31 18.01 -21.47 -12.98
CA TYR A 31 16.79 -20.70 -12.80
C TYR A 31 17.01 -19.44 -11.97
N VAL A 32 17.78 -19.51 -10.88
CA VAL A 32 18.17 -18.30 -10.11
C VAL A 32 18.94 -17.32 -11.00
N ALA A 33 19.87 -17.79 -11.83
CA ALA A 33 20.61 -16.92 -12.74
C ALA A 33 19.67 -16.21 -13.75
N MET A 34 18.70 -16.92 -14.31
CA MET A 34 17.69 -16.35 -15.21
C MET A 34 16.80 -15.30 -14.51
N LEU A 35 16.37 -15.58 -13.26
CA LEU A 35 15.59 -14.63 -12.46
C LEU A 35 16.40 -13.36 -12.19
N GLU A 36 17.65 -13.50 -11.75
CA GLU A 36 18.54 -12.36 -11.48
C GLU A 36 18.87 -11.54 -12.72
N ALA A 37 18.87 -12.17 -13.89
CA ALA A 37 19.07 -11.50 -15.18
C ALA A 37 17.77 -10.87 -15.73
N GLY A 38 16.63 -11.01 -15.05
CA GLY A 38 15.34 -10.52 -15.53
C GLY A 38 14.76 -11.27 -16.73
N GLN A 39 15.35 -12.42 -17.09
CA GLN A 39 14.92 -13.22 -18.24
C GLN A 39 13.63 -13.99 -17.98
N ARG A 40 13.29 -14.23 -16.70
CA ARG A 40 12.02 -14.82 -16.28
C ARG A 40 11.48 -14.12 -15.04
N PRO A 41 10.15 -13.91 -14.95
CA PRO A 41 9.52 -13.46 -13.72
C PRO A 41 9.49 -14.59 -12.68
N ALA A 42 9.61 -14.24 -11.40
CA ALA A 42 9.40 -15.20 -10.33
C ALA A 42 7.92 -15.56 -10.21
N SER A 43 7.59 -16.85 -10.09
CA SER A 43 6.23 -17.26 -9.78
C SER A 43 5.81 -16.74 -8.40
N GLN A 44 4.51 -16.56 -8.17
CA GLN A 44 4.04 -15.99 -6.91
C GLN A 44 4.50 -16.81 -5.68
N ARG A 45 4.47 -18.14 -5.79
CA ARG A 45 4.94 -19.05 -4.75
C ARG A 45 6.43 -18.85 -4.46
N LEU A 46 7.24 -18.68 -5.51
CA LEU A 46 8.67 -18.46 -5.36
C LEU A 46 8.97 -17.09 -4.76
N ALA A 47 8.29 -16.03 -5.19
CA ALA A 47 8.46 -14.70 -4.63
C ALA A 47 8.16 -14.66 -3.12
N ARG A 48 7.08 -15.32 -2.68
CA ARG A 48 6.74 -15.48 -1.26
C ARG A 48 7.82 -16.24 -0.48
N LYS A 49 8.30 -17.37 -1.03
CA LYS A 49 9.39 -18.15 -0.42
C LYS A 49 10.70 -17.35 -0.36
N ALA A 50 11.02 -16.62 -1.43
CA ALA A 50 12.20 -15.77 -1.51
C ALA A 50 12.14 -14.66 -0.46
N ARG A 51 10.98 -14.03 -0.26
CA ARG A 51 10.77 -13.04 0.79
C ARG A 51 11.12 -13.59 2.18
N GLN A 52 10.58 -14.75 2.53
CA GLN A 52 10.87 -15.38 3.83
C GLN A 52 12.34 -15.80 3.96
N THR A 53 12.90 -16.39 2.89
CA THR A 53 14.25 -16.97 2.91
C THR A 53 15.35 -15.91 2.92
N LEU A 54 15.12 -14.79 2.23
CA LEU A 54 16.09 -13.71 2.03
C LEU A 54 15.77 -12.45 2.85
N CYS A 55 14.69 -12.47 3.65
CA CYS A 55 14.17 -11.33 4.41
C CYS A 55 13.87 -10.10 3.52
N LEU A 56 13.26 -10.31 2.36
CA LEU A 56 12.90 -9.20 1.46
C LEU A 56 11.73 -8.38 2.02
N PRO A 57 11.63 -7.08 1.66
CA PRO A 57 10.51 -6.25 2.08
C PRO A 57 9.17 -6.72 1.46
N PRO A 58 8.03 -6.39 2.08
CA PRO A 58 6.70 -6.70 1.54
C PRO A 58 6.45 -6.19 0.10
N THR A 59 7.10 -5.11 -0.32
CA THR A 59 7.05 -4.55 -1.69
C THR A 59 7.56 -5.51 -2.78
N SER A 60 8.37 -6.50 -2.40
CA SER A 60 8.84 -7.57 -3.29
C SER A 60 7.75 -8.62 -3.58
N LEU A 61 6.65 -8.63 -2.83
CA LEU A 61 5.57 -9.59 -3.07
C LEU A 61 4.88 -9.32 -4.42
N PRO A 62 4.42 -10.38 -5.11
CA PRO A 62 3.66 -10.23 -6.34
C PRO A 62 2.30 -9.59 -6.03
N LEU A 63 1.82 -8.77 -6.95
CA LEU A 63 0.46 -8.23 -6.88
C LEU A 63 -0.53 -9.26 -7.45
N PRO A 64 -1.74 -9.35 -6.90
CA PRO A 64 -2.78 -10.23 -7.44
C PRO A 64 -3.25 -9.74 -8.82
N GLU A 65 -3.54 -10.69 -9.69
CA GLU A 65 -4.16 -10.51 -11.01
C GLU A 65 -5.13 -11.69 -11.23
N PRO A 66 -6.46 -11.47 -11.25
CA PRO A 66 -7.13 -10.20 -10.97
C PRO A 66 -6.98 -9.76 -9.50
N PHE A 67 -7.14 -8.46 -9.25
CA PHE A 67 -7.29 -7.92 -7.89
C PHE A 67 -8.77 -7.82 -7.52
N GLU A 68 -9.13 -8.51 -6.45
CA GLU A 68 -10.47 -8.48 -5.87
C GLU A 68 -10.30 -8.23 -4.36
N PRO A 69 -10.66 -7.03 -3.85
CA PRO A 69 -10.58 -6.73 -2.45
C PRO A 69 -11.62 -7.57 -1.68
N PRO A 70 -11.25 -8.15 -0.53
CA PRO A 70 -12.24 -8.73 0.37
C PRO A 70 -13.15 -7.63 0.93
N LEU A 71 -14.46 -7.76 0.72
CA LEU A 71 -15.47 -6.78 1.15
C LEU A 71 -16.64 -7.48 1.87
N PRO A 72 -16.97 -7.10 3.12
CA PRO A 72 -16.17 -6.27 4.02
C PRO A 72 -14.96 -7.04 4.56
N VAL A 73 -13.91 -6.31 4.92
CA VAL A 73 -12.84 -6.86 5.77
C VAL A 73 -13.16 -6.57 7.24
N ASP A 74 -12.78 -7.49 8.12
CA ASP A 74 -12.88 -7.28 9.57
C ASP A 74 -11.81 -6.28 10.05
N ASP A 75 -12.17 -5.35 10.94
CA ASP A 75 -11.29 -4.27 11.41
C ASP A 75 -10.02 -4.83 12.09
N GLN A 76 -10.16 -5.87 12.91
CA GLN A 76 -9.02 -6.53 13.55
C GLN A 76 -8.11 -7.16 12.50
N VAL A 77 -8.67 -7.81 11.48
CA VAL A 77 -7.89 -8.37 10.36
C VAL A 77 -7.16 -7.28 9.58
N PHE A 78 -7.79 -6.12 9.34
CA PHE A 78 -7.13 -5.01 8.65
C PHE A 78 -6.01 -4.38 9.48
N ALA A 79 -6.24 -4.20 10.79
CA ALA A 79 -5.22 -3.74 11.73
C ALA A 79 -4.01 -4.70 11.78
N GLU A 80 -4.23 -6.02 11.75
CA GLU A 80 -3.15 -7.02 11.63
C GLU A 80 -2.33 -6.86 10.34
N HIS A 81 -2.96 -6.47 9.22
CA HIS A 81 -2.25 -6.20 7.97
C HIS A 81 -1.34 -4.97 8.09
N LEU A 82 -1.84 -3.87 8.67
CA LEU A 82 -1.06 -2.67 8.93
C LEU A 82 0.11 -2.92 9.90
N ALA A 83 -0.16 -3.62 11.01
CA ALA A 83 0.85 -4.01 12.00
C ALA A 83 1.99 -4.86 11.38
N ASN A 84 1.64 -5.77 10.47
CA ASN A 84 2.62 -6.60 9.78
C ASN A 84 3.42 -5.86 8.71
N LEU A 85 2.93 -4.73 8.19
CA LEU A 85 3.73 -3.81 7.38
C LEU A 85 4.66 -2.94 8.23
N GLY A 86 4.43 -2.86 9.55
CA GLY A 86 5.25 -2.10 10.49
C GLY A 86 4.62 -0.82 11.01
N TRP A 87 3.30 -0.63 10.84
CA TRP A 87 2.61 0.54 11.38
C TRP A 87 2.51 0.44 12.91
N GLN A 88 3.25 1.28 13.64
CA GLN A 88 3.39 1.16 15.10
C GLN A 88 2.09 1.33 15.88
N PRO A 89 1.14 2.21 15.51
CA PRO A 89 -0.13 2.32 16.23
C PRO A 89 -0.93 1.02 16.31
N PHE A 90 -0.70 0.06 15.40
CA PHE A 90 -1.29 -1.28 15.45
C PHE A 90 -0.29 -2.38 15.86
N GLY A 91 0.91 -2.03 16.33
CA GLY A 91 1.97 -2.98 16.68
C GLY A 91 1.53 -4.05 17.69
N TYR A 92 0.59 -3.72 18.59
CA TYR A 92 0.03 -4.63 19.58
C TYR A 92 -0.81 -5.79 18.99
N VAL A 93 -1.33 -5.64 17.76
CA VAL A 93 -2.07 -6.71 17.05
C VAL A 93 -1.22 -7.46 16.03
N LYS A 94 0.11 -7.31 16.06
CA LYS A 94 0.98 -8.00 15.11
C LYS A 94 0.80 -9.52 15.15
N ASN A 95 0.37 -10.09 14.03
CA ASN A 95 0.09 -11.51 13.91
C ASN A 95 1.06 -12.20 12.92
N PRO A 96 2.04 -12.98 13.40
CA PRO A 96 3.03 -13.63 12.53
C PRO A 96 2.45 -14.74 11.64
N HIS A 97 1.26 -15.25 11.97
CA HIS A 97 0.56 -16.25 11.16
C HIS A 97 -0.29 -15.63 10.04
N ARG A 98 -0.58 -14.33 10.12
CA ARG A 98 -1.29 -13.61 9.07
C ARG A 98 -0.43 -13.55 7.81
N ARG A 99 -1.07 -13.80 6.67
CA ARG A 99 -0.44 -13.62 5.36
C ARG A 99 -0.04 -12.16 5.19
N VAL A 100 1.27 -11.91 5.03
CA VAL A 100 1.78 -10.59 4.66
C VAL A 100 1.45 -10.31 3.20
N LEU A 101 0.93 -9.12 2.95
CA LEU A 101 0.50 -8.63 1.64
C LEU A 101 1.49 -7.60 1.11
N ASN A 102 1.43 -7.33 -0.19
CA ASN A 102 2.13 -6.18 -0.76
C ASN A 102 1.47 -4.88 -0.24
N PRO A 103 2.22 -3.81 0.08
CA PRO A 103 1.62 -2.54 0.53
C PRO A 103 0.55 -1.98 -0.43
N ALA A 104 0.74 -2.12 -1.75
CA ALA A 104 -0.27 -1.68 -2.72
C ALA A 104 -1.56 -2.52 -2.66
N GLU A 105 -1.47 -3.81 -2.32
CA GLU A 105 -2.63 -4.70 -2.09
C GLU A 105 -3.36 -4.27 -0.81
N VAL A 106 -2.64 -3.94 0.27
CA VAL A 106 -3.23 -3.42 1.53
C VAL A 106 -3.91 -2.08 1.30
N LEU A 107 -3.25 -1.16 0.59
CA LEU A 107 -3.76 0.17 0.28
C LEU A 107 -5.12 0.10 -0.43
N LEU A 108 -5.20 -0.63 -1.55
CA LEU A 108 -6.46 -0.75 -2.29
C LEU A 108 -7.50 -1.56 -1.54
N THR A 109 -7.10 -2.56 -0.75
CA THR A 109 -8.04 -3.31 0.11
C THR A 109 -8.69 -2.38 1.13
N GLY A 110 -7.91 -1.48 1.75
CA GLY A 110 -8.44 -0.49 2.69
C GLY A 110 -9.33 0.54 2.02
N LEU A 111 -8.88 1.12 0.90
CA LEU A 111 -9.66 2.12 0.17
C LEU A 111 -10.98 1.57 -0.37
N ALA A 112 -11.07 0.28 -0.64
CA ALA A 112 -12.29 -0.37 -1.11
C ALA A 112 -13.37 -0.53 -0.03
N GLN A 113 -13.04 -0.42 1.25
CA GLN A 113 -14.01 -0.60 2.33
C GLN A 113 -14.97 0.58 2.44
N ASP A 114 -16.25 0.30 2.65
CA ASP A 114 -17.23 1.35 2.90
C ASP A 114 -16.98 2.07 4.23
N ASN A 115 -16.54 1.33 5.25
CA ASN A 115 -16.24 1.84 6.57
C ASN A 115 -14.92 1.25 7.05
N LEU A 116 -14.04 2.10 7.57
CA LEU A 116 -12.84 1.71 8.30
C LEU A 116 -12.70 2.59 9.54
N GLU A 117 -12.04 2.06 10.57
CA GLU A 117 -11.62 2.86 11.71
C GLU A 117 -10.72 4.02 11.26
N ILE A 118 -10.90 5.20 11.87
CA ILE A 118 -10.15 6.43 11.54
C ILE A 118 -8.64 6.18 11.53
N ARG A 119 -8.11 5.44 12.52
CA ARG A 119 -6.68 5.10 12.61
C ARG A 119 -6.18 4.26 11.45
N ALA A 120 -7.02 3.36 10.93
CA ALA A 120 -6.70 2.57 9.76
C ALA A 120 -6.68 3.44 8.49
N VAL A 121 -7.59 4.42 8.38
CA VAL A 121 -7.62 5.38 7.26
C VAL A 121 -6.40 6.29 7.29
N GLU A 122 -6.01 6.82 8.45
CA GLU A 122 -4.78 7.62 8.64
C GLU A 122 -3.54 6.86 8.14
N ALA A 123 -3.45 5.57 8.45
CA ALA A 123 -2.33 4.72 8.05
C ALA A 123 -2.22 4.54 6.53
N LEU A 124 -3.30 4.71 5.75
CA LEU A 124 -3.27 4.46 4.31
C LEU A 124 -2.33 5.42 3.56
N THR A 125 -2.18 6.67 4.03
CA THR A 125 -1.19 7.61 3.47
C THR A 125 0.23 7.10 3.69
N TRP A 126 0.53 6.58 4.89
CA TRP A 126 1.82 5.94 5.18
C TRP A 126 2.04 4.68 4.32
N VAL A 127 1.01 3.86 4.11
CA VAL A 127 1.10 2.68 3.24
C VAL A 127 1.42 3.10 1.79
N LEU A 128 0.79 4.17 1.28
CA LEU A 128 1.08 4.71 -0.05
C LEU A 128 2.55 5.11 -0.21
N LEU A 129 3.15 5.73 0.80
CA LEU A 129 4.57 6.10 0.80
C LEU A 129 5.53 4.89 0.79
N GLN A 130 5.04 3.68 1.06
CA GLN A 130 5.83 2.45 0.88
C GLN A 130 5.71 1.85 -0.52
N VAL A 131 4.75 2.31 -1.31
CA VAL A 131 4.55 1.80 -2.66
C VAL A 131 5.62 2.39 -3.58
N ASP A 132 6.20 1.52 -4.38
CA ASP A 132 7.20 1.88 -5.39
C ASP A 132 6.50 2.43 -6.65
N GLU A 133 7.11 3.42 -7.30
CA GLU A 133 6.53 4.08 -8.48
C GLU A 133 6.24 3.11 -9.64
N THR A 134 6.99 2.01 -9.75
CA THR A 134 6.75 0.97 -10.77
C THR A 134 5.41 0.24 -10.58
N VAL A 135 4.78 0.38 -9.41
CA VAL A 135 3.47 -0.19 -9.07
C VAL A 135 2.33 0.78 -9.35
N HIS A 136 2.60 2.08 -9.56
CA HIS A 136 1.56 3.09 -9.80
C HIS A 136 0.60 2.74 -10.96
N PRO A 137 1.05 2.19 -12.10
CA PRO A 137 0.13 1.78 -13.16
C PRO A 137 -0.87 0.69 -12.73
N TRP A 138 -0.47 -0.21 -11.82
CA TRP A 138 -1.35 -1.21 -11.24
C TRP A 138 -2.35 -0.56 -10.27
N LEU A 139 -1.92 0.42 -9.46
CA LEU A 139 -2.81 1.17 -8.57
C LEU A 139 -3.89 1.91 -9.35
N VAL A 140 -3.51 2.71 -10.36
CA VAL A 140 -4.45 3.50 -11.17
C VAL A 140 -5.48 2.61 -11.86
N ARG A 141 -5.01 1.51 -12.48
CA ARG A 141 -5.91 0.57 -13.17
C ARG A 141 -6.95 -0.02 -12.21
N ASN A 142 -6.52 -0.55 -11.06
CA ASN A 142 -7.43 -1.19 -10.11
C ASN A 142 -8.29 -0.17 -9.36
N ALA A 143 -7.79 1.04 -9.09
CA ALA A 143 -8.60 2.13 -8.57
C ALA A 143 -9.77 2.45 -9.53
N ARG A 144 -9.53 2.48 -10.85
CA ARG A 144 -10.61 2.68 -11.84
C ARG A 144 -11.61 1.53 -11.85
N VAL A 145 -11.15 0.28 -11.78
CA VAL A 145 -12.04 -0.90 -11.74
C VAL A 145 -12.98 -0.85 -10.53
N TRP A 146 -12.49 -0.37 -9.39
CA TRP A 146 -13.22 -0.35 -8.12
C TRP A 146 -13.77 1.04 -7.73
N ASN A 147 -13.74 2.02 -8.65
CA ASN A 147 -14.18 3.40 -8.41
C ASN A 147 -13.49 4.12 -7.23
N LEU A 148 -12.21 3.83 -6.98
CA LEU A 148 -11.42 4.36 -5.87
C LEU A 148 -10.55 5.56 -6.23
N GLN A 149 -10.69 6.12 -7.44
CA GLN A 149 -9.83 7.20 -7.96
C GLN A 149 -9.81 8.41 -7.02
N ASN A 150 -10.98 8.79 -6.51
CA ASN A 150 -11.11 9.93 -5.61
C ASN A 150 -10.42 9.69 -4.27
N ARG A 151 -10.66 8.53 -3.65
CA ARG A 151 -10.03 8.14 -2.39
C ARG A 151 -8.50 8.06 -2.53
N LEU A 152 -8.00 7.38 -3.56
CA LEU A 152 -6.56 7.28 -3.82
C LEU A 152 -5.95 8.63 -4.21
N GLY A 153 -6.65 9.44 -5.00
CA GLY A 153 -6.21 10.77 -5.43
C GLY A 153 -6.02 11.69 -4.24
N TYR A 154 -6.96 11.66 -3.29
CA TYR A 154 -6.85 12.42 -2.05
C TYR A 154 -5.68 11.97 -1.17
N LEU A 155 -5.49 10.66 -0.97
CA LEU A 155 -4.30 10.17 -0.26
C LEU A 155 -3.00 10.54 -0.96
N THR A 156 -3.00 10.59 -2.29
CA THR A 156 -1.84 11.04 -3.08
C THR A 156 -1.56 12.53 -2.85
N ASP A 157 -2.59 13.36 -2.71
CA ASP A 157 -2.45 14.77 -2.35
C ASP A 157 -1.79 14.95 -0.98
N LEU A 158 -2.27 14.19 0.02
CA LEU A 158 -1.70 14.17 1.37
C LEU A 158 -0.24 13.67 1.34
N ALA A 159 0.04 12.58 0.63
CA ALA A 159 1.39 12.03 0.50
C ALA A 159 2.36 13.01 -0.16
N ARG A 160 1.93 13.75 -1.20
CA ARG A 160 2.76 14.78 -1.85
C ARG A 160 3.10 15.94 -0.94
N ARG A 161 2.19 16.32 -0.05
CA ARG A 161 2.46 17.39 0.91
C ARG A 161 3.34 16.90 2.07
N LEU A 162 3.23 15.62 2.44
CA LEU A 162 4.04 15.00 3.50
C LEU A 162 5.48 14.71 3.04
N GLU A 163 5.67 14.19 1.82
CA GLU A 163 6.99 13.99 1.20
C GLU A 163 7.05 14.67 -0.19
N PRO A 164 7.28 16.00 -0.26
CA PRO A 164 7.30 16.75 -1.52
C PRO A 164 8.34 16.28 -2.54
N ASP A 165 9.47 15.76 -2.04
CA ASP A 165 10.59 15.29 -2.86
C ASP A 165 10.40 13.85 -3.37
N ARG A 166 9.29 13.18 -3.01
CA ARG A 166 9.04 11.79 -3.39
C ARG A 166 8.70 11.69 -4.87
N THR A 167 9.51 10.92 -5.61
CA THR A 167 9.31 10.69 -7.04
C THR A 167 8.03 9.92 -7.33
N GLY A 168 7.47 10.12 -8.53
CA GLY A 168 6.31 9.39 -9.04
C GLY A 168 4.95 9.79 -8.46
N LEU A 169 4.88 10.49 -7.31
CA LEU A 169 3.60 10.91 -6.73
C LEU A 169 2.88 11.98 -7.56
N GLY A 170 3.62 12.89 -8.20
CA GLY A 170 3.04 13.89 -9.10
C GLY A 170 2.36 13.25 -10.32
N GLU A 171 3.05 12.31 -10.97
CA GLU A 171 2.50 11.56 -12.11
C GLU A 171 1.29 10.71 -11.69
N LEU A 172 1.35 10.05 -10.52
CA LEU A 172 0.22 9.30 -9.97
C LEU A 172 -1.00 10.21 -9.77
N TRP A 173 -0.80 11.39 -9.18
CA TRP A 173 -1.86 12.36 -8.96
C TRP A 173 -2.49 12.81 -10.28
N GLU A 174 -1.69 13.15 -11.28
CA GLU A 174 -2.18 13.59 -12.61
C GLU A 174 -2.99 12.49 -13.30
N GLN A 175 -2.54 11.23 -13.24
CA GLN A 175 -3.26 10.10 -13.83
C GLN A 175 -4.61 9.83 -13.15
N LEU A 176 -4.69 10.04 -11.83
CA LEU A 176 -5.92 9.91 -11.07
C LEU A 176 -6.86 11.08 -11.36
N ASP A 177 -6.34 12.30 -11.45
CA ASP A 177 -7.13 13.53 -11.65
C ASP A 177 -7.79 13.51 -13.04
N ALA A 178 -7.06 13.04 -14.05
CA ALA A 178 -7.60 12.80 -15.39
C ALA A 178 -8.76 11.78 -15.43
N SER A 179 -8.96 10.98 -14.37
CA SER A 179 -10.05 10.01 -14.22
C SER A 179 -10.87 10.20 -12.94
N ARG A 180 -10.87 11.43 -12.40
CA ARG A 180 -11.60 11.82 -11.20
C ARG A 180 -13.11 11.59 -11.38
N LEU A 181 -13.75 11.05 -10.35
CA LEU A 181 -15.18 10.78 -10.35
C LEU A 181 -15.94 12.02 -9.88
N ALA A 182 -17.04 12.36 -10.58
CA ALA A 182 -17.93 13.45 -10.21
C ALA A 182 -18.80 13.13 -8.98
N ALA A 183 -18.97 11.84 -8.67
CA ALA A 183 -19.76 11.40 -7.53
C ALA A 183 -19.10 11.82 -6.21
N GLU A 184 -19.93 12.27 -5.27
CA GLU A 184 -19.53 12.47 -3.89
C GLU A 184 -19.31 11.12 -3.22
N ASP A 185 -18.22 11.02 -2.46
CA ASP A 185 -17.87 9.82 -1.70
C ASP A 185 -17.33 10.23 -0.32
N THR A 186 -17.05 9.26 0.53
CA THR A 186 -16.39 9.40 1.82
C THR A 186 -15.01 8.73 1.75
N LEU A 187 -14.12 9.04 2.70
CA LEU A 187 -12.87 8.31 2.83
C LEU A 187 -13.05 7.12 3.79
N CYS A 188 -13.75 6.09 3.33
CA CYS A 188 -14.10 4.89 4.11
C CYS A 188 -14.95 5.19 5.36
N ASN A 189 -15.99 6.03 5.21
CA ASN A 189 -16.94 6.36 6.29
C ASN A 189 -18.37 6.48 5.75
N ALA A 190 -18.84 5.46 5.04
CA ALA A 190 -20.15 5.46 4.38
C ALA A 190 -21.32 5.58 5.39
N SER A 191 -21.14 5.05 6.61
CA SER A 191 -22.12 5.09 7.71
C SER A 191 -22.27 6.46 8.38
N MET A 192 -21.54 7.47 7.92
CA MET A 192 -21.61 8.84 8.42
C MET A 192 -23.04 9.39 8.45
N ARG A 193 -23.45 9.92 9.61
CA ARG A 193 -24.79 10.49 9.81
C ARG A 193 -25.04 11.67 8.87
N PRO A 194 -26.29 11.93 8.44
CA PRO A 194 -26.60 13.04 7.53
C PRO A 194 -26.14 14.42 8.03
N THR A 195 -26.32 14.71 9.31
CA THR A 195 -25.86 15.97 9.94
C THR A 195 -24.34 16.10 9.91
N MET A 196 -23.61 14.99 10.08
CA MET A 196 -22.16 14.97 9.97
C MET A 196 -21.73 15.20 8.51
N ARG A 197 -22.43 14.62 7.53
CA ARG A 197 -22.17 14.86 6.11
C ARG A 197 -22.32 16.34 5.73
N GLU A 198 -23.36 17.01 6.24
CA GLU A 198 -23.54 18.45 6.03
C GLU A 198 -22.40 19.26 6.64
N TRP A 199 -21.99 18.92 7.86
CA TRP A 199 -20.86 19.56 8.53
C TRP A 199 -19.54 19.35 7.77
N GLU A 200 -19.28 18.13 7.30
CA GLU A 200 -18.10 17.78 6.49
C GLU A 200 -18.04 18.56 5.18
N ARG A 201 -19.18 18.77 4.49
CA ARG A 201 -19.21 19.58 3.26
C ARG A 201 -18.70 21.00 3.46
N THR A 202 -18.92 21.59 4.63
CA THR A 202 -18.51 22.97 4.93
C THR A 202 -17.13 23.08 5.56
N HIS A 203 -16.61 22.00 6.17
CA HIS A 203 -15.33 22.00 6.90
C HIS A 203 -14.21 21.21 6.24
N ARG A 204 -14.49 20.42 5.18
CA ARG A 204 -13.48 19.65 4.48
C ARG A 204 -12.38 20.53 3.84
N PRO A 205 -11.13 20.06 3.79
CA PRO A 205 -10.06 20.75 3.07
C PRO A 205 -10.37 20.95 1.58
N SER A 206 -9.74 21.95 0.95
CA SER A 206 -9.90 22.22 -0.49
C SER A 206 -9.51 21.02 -1.36
N ALA A 207 -8.48 20.27 -0.96
CA ALA A 207 -8.08 19.03 -1.62
C ALA A 207 -9.16 17.93 -1.52
N ALA A 208 -9.80 17.77 -0.35
CA ALA A 208 -10.92 16.82 -0.22
C ALA A 208 -12.11 17.23 -1.08
N ALA A 209 -12.40 18.54 -1.14
CA ALA A 209 -13.41 19.09 -2.03
C ALA A 209 -13.08 18.85 -3.52
N HIS A 210 -11.81 19.02 -3.92
CA HIS A 210 -11.34 18.70 -5.27
C HIS A 210 -11.65 17.26 -5.64
N TRP A 211 -11.37 16.30 -4.76
CA TRP A 211 -11.66 14.88 -4.99
C TRP A 211 -13.10 14.46 -4.66
N ASN A 212 -14.04 15.39 -4.46
CA ASN A 212 -15.42 15.10 -4.09
C ASN A 212 -15.57 14.19 -2.86
N LEU A 213 -14.67 14.30 -1.88
CA LEU A 213 -14.72 13.50 -0.65
C LEU A 213 -15.32 14.30 0.52
N LEU A 214 -16.10 13.62 1.35
CA LEU A 214 -16.52 14.07 2.68
C LEU A 214 -15.58 13.50 3.72
N THR A 215 -14.62 14.32 4.16
CA THR A 215 -13.64 14.00 5.20
C THR A 215 -12.96 15.28 5.68
N THR A 216 -12.70 15.37 6.98
CA THR A 216 -11.83 16.39 7.58
C THR A 216 -10.40 15.89 7.81
N LEU A 217 -10.09 14.66 7.42
CA LEU A 217 -8.72 14.15 7.48
C LEU A 217 -7.81 15.09 6.69
N ASP A 218 -6.80 15.65 7.34
CA ASP A 218 -5.78 16.51 6.74
C ASP A 218 -4.41 16.17 7.35
N LEU A 219 -3.34 16.75 6.82
CA LEU A 219 -1.96 16.45 7.23
C LEU A 219 -1.71 16.49 8.73
N GLU A 220 -2.30 17.44 9.45
CA GLU A 220 -2.07 17.60 10.89
C GLU A 220 -2.42 16.32 11.67
N HIS A 221 -3.48 15.63 11.25
CA HIS A 221 -3.91 14.36 11.84
C HIS A 221 -2.92 13.22 11.56
N ILE A 222 -2.29 13.27 10.37
CA ILE A 222 -1.34 12.27 9.91
C ILE A 222 0.01 12.49 10.59
N MET A 223 0.55 13.71 10.57
CA MET A 223 1.87 14.07 11.10
C MET A 223 2.04 13.73 12.59
N TYR A 224 0.97 13.87 13.38
CA TYR A 224 0.99 13.49 14.79
C TYR A 224 1.33 11.99 15.01
N GLN A 225 1.08 11.12 14.03
CA GLN A 225 1.47 9.71 14.11
C GLN A 225 2.92 9.46 13.67
N PHE A 226 3.46 10.27 12.75
CA PHE A 226 4.84 10.13 12.25
C PHE A 226 5.89 10.64 13.26
N GLU A 227 5.60 11.71 14.00
CA GLU A 227 6.53 12.29 15.00
C GLU A 227 6.72 11.40 16.24
N ASN A 228 5.71 10.60 16.58
CA ASN A 228 5.80 9.63 17.68
C ASN A 228 6.57 8.35 17.29
N ASP A 229 6.81 8.12 15.99
CA ASP A 229 7.60 6.98 15.48
C ASP A 229 9.12 7.25 15.57
N GLU A 230 9.54 8.51 15.45
CA GLU A 230 10.96 8.91 15.53
C GLU A 230 11.49 9.01 16.96
N THR A 231 10.62 9.12 17.96
CA THR A 231 11.01 9.32 19.37
C THR A 231 11.19 8.02 20.17
N GLU A 232 10.79 6.86 19.61
CA GLU A 232 10.95 5.54 20.24
C GLU A 232 11.95 4.61 19.51
N SER A 233 12.68 5.10 18.50
CA SER A 233 13.68 4.34 17.73
C SER A 233 15.12 4.47 18.23
#